data_AF-A0A3D4GZ46-F1
#
_entry.id   AF-A0A3D4GZ46-F1
#
_cell.length_a   1.000
_cell.length_b   1.000
_cell.length_c   1.000
_cell.angle_alpha   90.00
_cell.angle_beta   90.00
_cell.angle_gamma   90.00
#
_symmetry.space_group_name_H-M   'P 1'
#
loop_
_entity.id
_entity.type
_entity.pdbx_description
1 polymer ?
#
loop_
_entity_poly.entity_id
_entity_poly.type
_entity_poly.pdbx_seq_one_letter_code
_entity_poly.pdbx_strand_id
1 'polypeptide(L)'
;MVPGPFRIRSTTFRVECVIDPTEIEDILNGHSHTHSVAVLRLNQLVNLLAARRRNNGGSLFPLGGTIRVLESDGKLETVKSDSEASRAIREIELFAPSEIGKWCEVLKFPRSMWHKIPLNTMERLLAISNSVVRTHEMERQTPTSTLVSEPAAMTPFGTGSPCSFLNAVSRYPDLVV
;
A
#
# COMPACT_ATOMS: atom_id res chain seq x y z
N MET A 1 10.95 15.85 -18.24
CA MET A 1 9.88 16.72 -17.70
C MET A 1 10.04 16.79 -16.20
N VAL A 2 10.15 17.99 -15.62
CA VAL A 2 10.14 18.15 -14.16
C VAL A 2 8.68 18.00 -13.71
N PRO A 3 8.34 17.07 -12.80
CA PRO A 3 6.99 16.98 -12.28
C PRO A 3 6.63 18.30 -11.59
N GLY A 4 5.48 18.87 -11.94
CA GLY A 4 4.95 20.05 -11.26
C GLY A 4 4.67 19.77 -9.77
N PRO A 5 4.50 20.81 -8.94
CA PRO A 5 4.21 20.62 -7.52
C PRO A 5 2.92 19.82 -7.33
N PHE A 6 2.88 18.96 -6.32
CA PHE A 6 1.68 18.23 -5.90
C PHE A 6 0.57 19.24 -5.56
N ARG A 7 -0.64 19.02 -6.10
CA ARG A 7 -1.79 19.90 -5.90
C ARG A 7 -3.03 19.10 -5.56
N ILE A 8 -3.75 19.54 -4.52
CA ILE A 8 -5.07 19.03 -4.15
C ILE A 8 -6.12 19.94 -4.79
N ARG A 9 -7.15 19.35 -5.40
CA ARG A 9 -8.27 20.08 -6.02
C ARG A 9 -9.57 19.36 -5.73
N SER A 10 -10.62 20.13 -5.43
CA SER A 10 -11.98 19.62 -5.52
C SER A 10 -12.31 19.37 -7.00
N THR A 11 -12.82 18.19 -7.32
CA THR A 11 -13.18 17.80 -8.68
C THR A 11 -14.45 16.97 -8.67
N THR A 12 -15.23 17.08 -9.73
CA THR A 12 -16.26 16.11 -10.07
C THR A 12 -15.70 15.14 -11.09
N PHE A 13 -15.95 13.85 -10.89
CA PHE A 13 -15.59 12.82 -11.87
C PHE A 13 -16.72 11.81 -11.96
N ARG A 14 -16.81 11.15 -13.10
CA ARG A 14 -17.69 10.00 -13.31
C ARG A 14 -16.81 8.78 -13.45
N VAL A 15 -17.07 7.76 -12.63
CA VAL A 15 -16.41 6.46 -12.79
C VAL A 15 -16.91 5.86 -14.11
N GLU A 16 -15.99 5.67 -15.05
CA GLU A 16 -16.30 5.12 -16.38
C GLU A 16 -16.44 3.59 -16.34
N CYS A 17 -15.62 2.93 -15.53
CA CYS A 17 -15.63 1.48 -15.36
C CYS A 17 -15.23 1.08 -13.93
N VAL A 18 -15.78 -0.04 -13.47
CA VAL A 18 -15.32 -0.76 -12.29
C VAL A 18 -14.72 -2.06 -12.82
N ILE A 19 -13.46 -2.33 -12.48
CA ILE A 19 -12.70 -3.47 -12.99
C ILE A 19 -12.40 -4.39 -11.81
N ASP A 20 -12.72 -5.67 -11.97
CA ASP A 20 -12.44 -6.68 -10.95
C ASP A 20 -10.94 -7.02 -10.89
N PRO A 21 -10.40 -7.37 -9.70
CA PRO A 21 -9.01 -7.79 -9.56
C PRO A 21 -8.57 -8.89 -10.52
N THR A 22 -9.45 -9.85 -10.83
CA THR A 22 -9.19 -10.94 -11.78
C THR A 22 -9.11 -10.44 -13.21
N GLU A 23 -9.93 -9.45 -13.59
CA GLU A 23 -9.90 -8.84 -14.92
C GLU A 23 -8.60 -8.06 -15.13
N ILE A 24 -8.05 -7.42 -14.09
CA ILE A 24 -6.72 -6.81 -14.13
C ILE A 24 -5.65 -7.86 -14.48
N GLU A 25 -5.71 -9.03 -13.86
CA GLU A 25 -4.76 -10.12 -14.16
C GLU A 25 -4.92 -10.64 -15.58
N ASP A 26 -6.15 -10.85 -16.04
CA ASP A 26 -6.43 -11.29 -17.42
C ASP A 26 -5.92 -10.28 -18.46
N ILE A 27 -6.09 -8.98 -18.20
CA ILE A 27 -5.55 -7.92 -19.07
C ILE A 27 -4.01 -7.97 -19.10
N LEU A 28 -3.37 -8.09 -17.93
CA LEU A 28 -1.91 -8.10 -17.83
C LEU A 28 -1.29 -9.36 -18.45
N ASN A 29 -2.03 -10.47 -18.46
CA ASN A 29 -1.65 -11.72 -19.12
C ASN A 29 -2.00 -11.76 -20.62
N GLY A 30 -2.70 -10.74 -21.14
CA GLY A 30 -3.08 -10.65 -22.55
C GLY A 30 -4.34 -11.44 -22.92
N HIS A 31 -5.12 -11.90 -21.95
CA HIS A 31 -6.38 -12.61 -22.14
C HIS A 31 -7.60 -11.68 -22.30
N SER A 32 -7.46 -10.40 -21.94
CA SER A 32 -8.48 -9.36 -22.12
C SER A 32 -7.88 -8.07 -22.67
N HIS A 33 -8.66 -7.33 -23.46
CA HIS A 33 -8.23 -6.08 -24.10
C HIS A 33 -9.07 -4.86 -23.74
N THR A 34 -10.22 -5.06 -23.10
CA THR A 34 -11.08 -3.98 -22.61
C THR A 34 -10.32 -3.17 -21.56
N HIS A 35 -10.26 -1.84 -21.71
CA HIS A 35 -9.51 -0.93 -20.82
C HIS A 35 -7.99 -1.24 -20.67
N SER A 36 -7.44 -2.10 -21.52
CA SER A 36 -6.05 -2.59 -21.41
C SER A 36 -5.00 -1.49 -21.35
N VAL A 37 -5.16 -0.42 -22.15
CA VAL A 37 -4.24 0.72 -22.15
C VAL A 37 -4.16 1.39 -20.77
N ALA A 38 -5.28 1.55 -20.08
CA ALA A 38 -5.31 2.17 -18.76
C ALA A 38 -4.64 1.28 -17.71
N VAL A 39 -4.95 -0.02 -17.73
CA VAL A 39 -4.37 -1.02 -16.81
C VAL A 39 -2.85 -1.15 -17.03
N LEU A 40 -2.39 -1.20 -18.28
CA LEU A 40 -0.96 -1.27 -18.60
C LEU A 40 -0.20 -0.02 -18.12
N ARG A 41 -0.78 1.18 -18.32
CA ARG A 41 -0.20 2.43 -17.80
C ARG A 41 -0.17 2.45 -16.27
N LEU A 42 -1.23 1.99 -15.62
CA LEU A 42 -1.27 1.85 -14.17
C LEU A 42 -0.17 0.89 -13.69
N ASN A 43 -0.01 -0.26 -14.34
CA ASN A 43 1.02 -1.22 -13.97
C ASN A 43 2.44 -0.64 -14.14
N GLN A 44 2.70 0.14 -15.19
CA GLN A 44 3.97 0.87 -15.35
C GLN A 44 4.23 1.83 -14.18
N LEU A 45 3.22 2.61 -13.78
CA LEU A 45 3.33 3.50 -12.62
C LEU A 45 3.61 2.72 -11.33
N VAL A 46 2.87 1.64 -11.09
CA VAL A 46 3.03 0.77 -9.91
C VAL A 46 4.44 0.19 -9.84
N ASN A 47 5.00 -0.26 -10.97
CA ASN A 47 6.37 -0.75 -11.03
C ASN A 47 7.41 0.32 -10.72
N LEU A 48 7.20 1.56 -11.19
CA LEU A 48 8.05 2.70 -10.85
C LEU A 48 7.98 3.04 -9.36
N LEU A 49 6.78 3.05 -8.77
CA LEU A 49 6.58 3.31 -7.34
C LEU A 49 7.25 2.22 -6.49
N ALA A 50 7.05 0.95 -6.83
CA ALA A 50 7.68 -0.17 -6.15
C ALA A 50 9.22 -0.12 -6.23
N ALA A 51 9.78 0.24 -7.39
CA ALA A 51 11.22 0.41 -7.56
C ALA A 51 11.76 1.54 -6.67
N ARG A 52 11.10 2.70 -6.68
CA ARG A 52 11.49 3.84 -5.82
C ARG A 52 11.43 3.48 -4.35
N ARG A 53 10.37 2.77 -3.93
CA ARG A 53 10.20 2.29 -2.56
C ARG A 53 11.33 1.36 -2.13
N ARG A 54 11.71 0.40 -2.97
CA ARG A 54 12.86 -0.50 -2.72
C ARG A 54 14.18 0.28 -2.64
N ASN A 55 14.39 1.26 -3.51
CA ASN A 55 15.59 2.10 -3.49
C ASN A 55 15.71 2.93 -2.20
N ASN A 56 14.59 3.26 -1.57
CA ASN A 56 14.55 3.91 -0.24
C ASN A 56 14.72 2.92 0.93
N GLY A 57 15.07 1.65 0.66
CA GLY A 57 15.20 0.61 1.69
C GLY A 57 13.86 0.03 2.16
N GLY A 58 12.77 0.30 1.43
CA GLY A 58 11.43 -0.10 1.83
C GLY A 58 11.16 -1.59 1.67
N SER A 59 10.67 -2.22 2.74
CA SER A 59 10.25 -3.61 2.74
C SER A 59 8.72 -3.73 2.70
N LEU A 60 8.20 -4.64 1.87
CA LEU A 60 6.76 -4.98 1.89
C LEU A 60 6.41 -5.98 3.00
N PHE A 61 7.38 -6.51 3.73
CA PHE A 61 7.09 -7.39 4.85
C PHE A 61 6.62 -6.56 6.06
N PRO A 62 5.50 -6.90 6.73
CA PRO A 62 4.64 -8.08 6.55
C PRO A 62 3.32 -7.82 5.76
N LEU A 63 3.20 -6.75 4.96
CA LEU A 63 1.96 -6.35 4.26
C LEU A 63 1.45 -7.34 3.18
N GLY A 64 2.06 -8.52 3.02
CA GLY A 64 1.48 -9.59 2.22
C GLY A 64 0.26 -10.15 2.94
N GLY A 65 -0.90 -9.51 2.75
CA GLY A 65 -2.18 -9.93 3.32
C GLY A 65 -2.47 -11.39 2.99
N THR A 66 -2.95 -12.13 3.99
CA THR A 66 -3.48 -13.48 3.80
C THR A 66 -4.94 -13.36 3.37
N ILE A 67 -5.26 -13.80 2.15
CA ILE A 67 -6.64 -14.03 1.76
C ILE A 67 -7.06 -15.35 2.41
N ARG A 68 -8.11 -15.30 3.22
CA ARG A 68 -8.73 -16.48 3.84
C ARG A 68 -9.90 -16.88 2.97
N VAL A 69 -9.81 -18.03 2.32
CA VAL A 69 -10.94 -18.63 1.61
C VAL A 69 -11.66 -19.54 2.60
N LEU A 70 -12.93 -19.24 2.87
CA LEU A 70 -13.82 -20.16 3.58
C LEU A 70 -14.30 -21.19 2.56
N GLU A 71 -13.85 -22.44 2.71
CA GLU A 71 -14.51 -23.55 2.01
C GLU A 71 -15.93 -23.75 2.54
N SER A 72 -16.78 -24.36 1.71
CA SER A 72 -18.17 -24.75 2.00
C SER A 72 -18.33 -25.51 3.33
N ASP A 73 -17.26 -26.12 3.82
CA ASP A 73 -17.21 -26.96 5.03
C ASP A 73 -16.64 -26.20 6.25
N GLY A 74 -16.43 -24.89 6.16
CA GLY A 74 -15.88 -24.07 7.24
C GLY A 74 -14.37 -24.23 7.46
N LYS A 75 -13.67 -24.93 6.56
CA LYS A 75 -12.21 -25.00 6.56
C LYS A 75 -11.62 -23.74 5.93
N LEU A 76 -10.64 -23.17 6.62
CA LEU A 76 -9.90 -22.00 6.16
C LEU A 76 -8.71 -22.47 5.31
N GLU A 77 -8.79 -22.31 4.00
CA GLU A 77 -7.61 -22.38 3.15
C GLU A 77 -6.97 -21.00 3.05
N THR A 78 -5.66 -20.95 3.31
CA THR A 78 -4.87 -19.72 3.21
C THR A 78 -4.18 -19.70 1.86
N VAL A 79 -4.80 -19.06 0.87
CA VAL A 79 -4.19 -18.89 -0.45
C VAL A 79 -3.48 -17.55 -0.47
N LYS A 80 -2.15 -17.60 -0.59
CA LYS A 80 -1.29 -16.42 -0.65
C LYS A 80 -0.87 -16.18 -2.08
N SER A 81 -1.68 -15.46 -2.85
CA SER A 81 -1.18 -14.74 -4.01
C SER A 81 -1.37 -13.24 -3.77
N ASP A 82 -0.26 -12.52 -3.76
CA ASP A 82 -0.26 -11.07 -3.90
C ASP A 82 -0.64 -10.78 -5.37
N SER A 83 -1.94 -10.63 -5.64
CA SER A 83 -2.44 -10.36 -6.99
C SER A 83 -1.85 -9.08 -7.56
N GLU A 84 -1.76 -8.98 -8.88
CA GLU A 84 -1.30 -7.77 -9.56
C GLU A 84 -2.17 -6.56 -9.19
N ALA A 85 -3.47 -6.78 -9.00
CA ALA A 85 -4.41 -5.79 -8.49
C ALA A 85 -4.10 -5.36 -7.05
N SER A 86 -3.80 -6.31 -6.14
CA SER A 86 -3.42 -6.01 -4.76
C SER A 86 -2.11 -5.21 -4.71
N ARG A 87 -1.15 -5.53 -5.58
CA ARG A 87 0.08 -4.76 -5.75
C ARG A 87 -0.22 -3.34 -6.20
N ALA A 88 -1.11 -3.16 -7.18
CA ALA A 88 -1.46 -1.85 -7.69
C ALA A 88 -2.10 -0.98 -6.60
N ILE A 89 -3.10 -1.49 -5.89
CA ILE A 89 -3.76 -0.79 -4.78
C ILE A 89 -2.73 -0.42 -3.72
N ARG A 90 -1.91 -1.37 -3.28
CA ARG A 90 -0.91 -1.15 -2.22
C ARG A 90 0.09 -0.04 -2.55
N GLU A 91 0.68 -0.04 -3.75
CA GLU A 91 1.68 0.99 -4.09
C GLU A 91 1.03 2.39 -4.21
N ILE A 92 -0.23 2.47 -4.64
CA ILE A 92 -1.01 3.73 -4.62
C ILE A 92 -1.30 4.17 -3.18
N GLU A 93 -1.75 3.24 -2.33
CA GLU A 93 -2.03 3.47 -0.91
C GLU A 93 -0.79 3.81 -0.09
N LEU A 94 0.41 3.45 -0.56
CA LEU A 94 1.66 3.88 0.05
C LEU A 94 2.09 5.26 -0.49
N PHE A 95 1.94 5.49 -1.79
CA PHE A 95 2.42 6.71 -2.43
C PHE A 95 1.57 7.93 -2.10
N ALA A 96 0.25 7.87 -2.35
CA ALA A 96 -0.60 9.06 -2.24
C ALA A 96 -0.64 9.61 -0.80
N PRO A 97 -0.76 8.78 0.26
CA PRO A 97 -0.70 9.22 1.65
C PRO A 97 0.61 9.88 2.04
N SER A 98 1.73 9.39 1.51
CA SER A 98 3.04 9.99 1.78
C SER A 98 3.21 11.35 1.09
N GLU A 99 2.64 11.55 -0.11
CA GLU A 99 2.68 12.86 -0.77
C GLU A 99 1.73 13.87 -0.11
N ILE A 100 0.54 13.46 0.34
CA ILE A 100 -0.33 14.32 1.15
C ILE A 100 0.33 14.69 2.47
N GLY A 101 1.00 13.74 3.13
CA GLY A 101 1.74 14.00 4.36
C GLY A 101 2.76 15.14 4.20
N LYS A 102 3.52 15.15 3.09
CA LYS A 102 4.46 16.24 2.74
C LYS A 102 3.75 17.55 2.46
N TRP A 103 2.64 17.52 1.73
CA TRP A 103 1.86 18.72 1.41
C TRP A 103 1.32 19.40 2.68
N CYS A 104 0.76 18.61 3.60
CA CYS A 104 0.29 19.12 4.88
C CYS A 104 1.44 19.65 5.75
N GLU A 105 2.64 19.05 5.67
CA GLU A 105 3.83 19.54 6.38
C GLU A 105 4.25 20.93 5.91
N VAL A 106 4.35 21.12 4.59
CA VAL A 106 4.73 22.41 3.98
C VAL A 106 3.77 23.53 4.37
N LEU A 107 2.47 23.21 4.43
CA LEU A 107 1.42 24.17 4.76
C LEU A 107 1.09 24.25 6.26
N LYS A 108 1.79 23.45 7.10
CA LYS A 108 1.53 23.34 8.54
C LYS A 108 0.08 22.98 8.88
N PHE A 109 -0.57 22.18 8.03
CA PHE A 109 -1.89 21.64 8.31
C PHE A 109 -1.81 20.52 9.38
N PRO A 110 -2.65 20.56 10.42
CA PRO A 110 -2.80 19.46 11.36
C PRO A 110 -3.24 18.20 10.62
N ARG A 111 -2.66 17.05 10.98
CA ARG A 111 -2.97 15.76 10.35
C ARG A 111 -2.68 14.59 11.26
N SER A 112 -3.36 13.48 11.01
CA SER A 112 -3.00 12.19 11.58
C SER A 112 -2.24 11.36 10.56
N MET A 113 -1.12 10.79 10.99
CA MET A 113 -0.29 9.92 10.16
C MET A 113 -0.16 8.56 10.79
N TRP A 114 -0.09 7.54 9.96
CA TRP A 114 0.28 6.21 10.41
C TRP A 114 1.79 6.17 10.66
N HIS A 115 2.13 5.71 11.85
CA HIS A 115 3.50 5.39 12.22
C HIS A 115 3.60 3.91 12.52
N LYS A 116 4.73 3.32 12.13
CA LYS A 116 5.06 1.95 12.46
C LYS A 116 6.49 1.90 12.93
N ILE A 117 6.66 1.48 14.18
CA ILE A 117 7.98 1.34 14.80
C ILE A 117 8.72 0.21 14.08
N PRO A 118 9.97 0.44 13.62
CA PRO A 118 10.77 -0.60 13.00
C PRO A 118 11.12 -1.72 14.00
N LEU A 119 11.33 -2.92 13.48
CA LEU A 119 11.76 -4.08 14.26
C LEU A 119 13.25 -3.98 14.59
N ASN A 120 13.60 -4.05 15.88
CA ASN A 120 15.00 -4.10 16.33
C ASN A 120 15.73 -5.40 15.93
N THR A 121 15.00 -6.44 15.51
CA THR A 121 15.52 -7.79 15.23
C THR A 121 15.39 -8.20 13.76
N MET A 122 15.25 -7.24 12.85
CA MET A 122 14.96 -7.51 11.43
C MET A 122 15.96 -8.47 10.78
N GLU A 123 17.27 -8.31 11.03
CA GLU A 123 18.31 -9.18 10.47
C GLU A 123 18.17 -10.64 10.93
N ARG A 124 17.84 -10.86 12.21
CA ARG A 124 17.63 -12.20 12.77
C ARG A 124 16.40 -12.87 12.18
N LEU A 125 15.34 -12.10 11.94
CA LEU A 125 14.11 -12.59 11.33
C LEU A 125 14.33 -12.93 9.85
N LEU A 126 15.08 -12.13 9.12
CA LEU A 126 15.42 -12.39 7.71
C LEU A 126 16.26 -13.67 7.52
N ALA A 127 17.08 -14.03 8.52
CA ALA A 127 17.89 -15.24 8.53
C ALA A 127 17.10 -16.55 8.71
N ILE A 128 15.81 -16.47 9.09
CA ILE A 128 14.95 -17.65 9.18
C ILE A 128 14.68 -18.19 7.77
N SER A 129 15.15 -19.39 7.47
CA SER A 129 15.07 -20.03 6.15
C SER A 129 13.64 -20.46 5.79
N ASN A 130 12.86 -20.94 6.76
CA ASN A 130 11.48 -21.32 6.55
C ASN A 130 10.59 -20.07 6.44
N SER A 131 10.01 -19.85 5.27
CA SER A 131 9.21 -18.66 4.95
C SER A 131 7.95 -18.52 5.81
N VAL A 132 7.32 -19.62 6.22
CA VAL A 132 6.12 -19.64 7.07
C VAL A 132 6.50 -19.24 8.49
N VAL A 133 7.53 -19.88 9.06
CA VAL A 133 8.03 -19.57 10.40
C VAL A 133 8.53 -18.13 10.46
N ARG A 134 9.27 -17.68 9.45
CA ARG A 134 9.73 -16.30 9.33
C ARG A 134 8.57 -15.30 9.36
N THR A 135 7.53 -15.55 8.56
CA THR A 135 6.37 -14.65 8.49
C THR A 135 5.68 -14.56 9.85
N HIS A 136 5.43 -15.70 10.49
CA HIS A 136 4.76 -15.77 11.77
C HIS A 136 5.57 -15.12 12.91
N GLU A 137 6.88 -15.37 12.98
CA GLU A 137 7.75 -14.72 13.97
C GLU A 137 7.87 -13.21 13.73
N MET A 138 7.87 -12.77 12.47
CA MET A 138 7.81 -11.35 12.16
C MET A 138 6.46 -10.74 12.59
N GLU A 139 5.33 -11.36 12.27
CA GLU A 139 4.00 -10.86 12.66
C GLU A 139 3.89 -10.70 14.18
N ARG A 140 4.41 -11.66 14.96
CA ARG A 140 4.44 -11.60 16.42
C ARG A 140 5.24 -10.43 16.97
N GLN A 141 6.37 -10.13 16.34
CA GLN A 141 7.29 -9.10 16.83
C GLN A 141 6.95 -7.71 16.26
N THR A 142 6.22 -7.65 15.15
CA THR A 142 5.92 -6.40 14.44
C THR A 142 4.94 -5.56 15.26
N PRO A 143 5.32 -4.36 15.72
CA PRO A 143 4.41 -3.49 16.44
C PRO A 143 3.22 -3.08 15.56
N THR A 144 2.06 -2.96 16.19
CA THR A 144 0.85 -2.42 15.55
C THR A 144 1.11 -0.99 15.09
N SER A 145 0.63 -0.63 13.91
CA SER A 145 0.67 0.75 13.44
C SER A 145 -0.17 1.64 14.36
N THR A 146 0.34 2.83 14.69
CA THR A 146 -0.34 3.83 15.53
C THR A 146 -0.57 5.12 14.75
N LEU A 147 -1.51 5.93 15.21
CA LEU A 147 -1.72 7.28 14.69
C LEU A 147 -0.88 8.27 15.50
N VAL A 148 -0.15 9.13 14.80
CA VAL A 148 0.70 10.17 15.37
C VAL A 148 0.45 11.51 14.68
N SER A 149 0.72 12.61 15.39
CA SER A 149 0.65 13.97 14.85
C SER A 149 1.96 14.44 14.20
N GLU A 150 3.09 13.85 14.59
CA GLU A 150 4.42 14.18 14.06
C GLU A 150 4.91 13.10 13.10
N PRO A 151 5.45 13.47 11.92
CA PRO A 151 5.89 12.50 10.93
C PRO A 151 7.19 11.82 11.39
N ALA A 152 7.31 10.52 11.13
CA ALA A 152 8.62 9.89 11.12
C ALA A 152 9.35 10.22 9.81
N ALA A 153 10.67 10.39 9.89
CA ALA A 153 11.51 10.69 8.74
C ALA A 153 11.41 9.62 7.63
N MET A 154 11.28 8.35 8.01
CA MET A 154 11.07 7.23 7.09
C MET A 154 10.36 6.10 7.81
N THR A 155 9.40 5.47 7.14
CA THR A 155 8.73 4.25 7.63
C THR A 155 9.50 3.00 7.16
N PRO A 156 9.24 1.81 7.76
CA PRO A 156 9.79 0.54 7.26
C PRO A 156 9.44 0.22 5.80
N PHE A 157 8.45 0.92 5.24
CA PHE A 157 8.04 0.80 3.86
C PHE A 157 8.89 1.63 2.90
N GLY A 158 9.89 2.39 3.35
CA GLY A 158 10.70 3.25 2.47
C GLY A 158 9.95 4.46 1.94
N THR A 159 8.89 4.85 2.64
CA THR A 159 8.12 6.07 2.40
C THR A 159 8.05 6.92 3.68
N GLY A 160 7.80 8.22 3.56
CA GLY A 160 7.48 9.05 4.73
C GLY A 160 6.17 8.61 5.39
N SER A 161 5.95 9.00 6.65
CA SER A 161 4.73 8.67 7.40
C SER A 161 3.44 8.95 6.60
N PRO A 162 2.68 7.91 6.20
CA PRO A 162 1.52 8.10 5.34
C PRO A 162 0.38 8.78 6.10
N CYS A 163 -0.18 9.84 5.53
CA CYS A 163 -1.33 10.55 6.06
C CYS A 163 -2.64 9.77 5.82
N SER A 164 -3.49 9.66 6.84
CA SER A 164 -4.77 8.96 6.71
C SER A 164 -5.77 9.80 5.90
N PHE A 165 -6.15 9.39 4.67
CA PHE A 165 -7.10 10.18 3.85
C PHE A 165 -7.87 9.40 2.76
N LEU A 166 -7.49 8.16 2.44
CA LEU A 166 -8.03 7.45 1.28
C LEU A 166 -9.43 6.85 1.51
N ASN A 167 -9.83 6.66 2.77
CA ASN A 167 -11.04 5.92 3.15
C ASN A 167 -11.94 6.73 4.10
N ALA A 168 -12.27 7.98 3.74
CA ALA A 168 -13.11 8.87 4.55
C ALA A 168 -14.51 8.29 4.89
N VAL A 169 -15.01 7.33 4.11
CA VAL A 169 -16.30 6.67 4.36
C VAL A 169 -16.25 5.70 5.56
N SER A 170 -15.11 5.07 5.81
CA SER A 170 -14.98 3.97 6.78
C SER A 170 -13.99 4.25 7.91
N ARG A 171 -13.20 5.32 7.82
CA ARG A 171 -12.18 5.67 8.82
C ARG A 171 -12.31 7.12 9.24
N TYR A 172 -12.60 7.32 10.52
CA TYR A 172 -12.69 8.67 11.11
C TYR A 172 -11.42 9.53 10.90
N PRO A 173 -10.18 9.00 11.05
CA PRO A 173 -8.98 9.78 10.74
C PRO A 173 -8.94 10.29 9.29
N ASP A 174 -9.43 9.50 8.34
CA ASP A 174 -9.46 9.86 6.91
C ASP A 174 -10.56 10.88 6.60
N LEU A 175 -11.62 10.94 7.41
CA LEU A 175 -12.69 11.93 7.28
C LEU A 175 -12.27 13.31 7.81
N VAL A 176 -11.42 13.33 8.83
CA VAL A 176 -10.95 14.56 9.49
C VAL A 176 -9.91 15.30 8.65
N VAL A 177 -9.09 14.55 7.90
CA VAL A 177 -8.05 15.07 6.99
C VAL A 177 -8.65 15.52 5.67
#